data_AF-A0A8H4XSF5-F1
#
_entry.id   AF-A0A8H4XSF5-F1
#
_cell.length_a   1.000
_cell.length_b   1.000
_cell.length_c   1.000
_cell.angle_alpha   90.00
_cell.angle_beta   90.00
_cell.angle_gamma   90.00
#
_symmetry.space_group_name_H-M   'P 1'
#
loop_
_entity.id
_entity.type
_entity.pdbx_description
1 polymer ?
#
loop_
_entity_poly.entity_id
_entity_poly.type
_entity_poly.pdbx_seq_one_letter_code
_entity_poly.pdbx_strand_id
1 'polypeptide(L)'
;TNAAYAQQSAWPMSRGSGSCTPTPVYDQFAQDYDASSAGAFSGGAVGGAVGPVSAINFGQMSSYRSNIFGAPGSVAMSPQSSQGWMQTGEMVDGRPARSPTYRTDSNMHLRRDGIRKKNARFEIPAERTLSNIDQLIAQSTNEDEIKELKQQKRLLRNRQAALDSRQRKKLHTEKLEEEKKQFTTVITDLEEALHNMKIREGELLREKAEWLSTQQQYSQWIEGLRMEKDELIRVHTLESAELRKKNNILRETMEK
;
A
#
# COMPACT_ATOMS: atom_id res chain seq x y z
N THR A 1 -17.46 -27.27 61.17
CA THR A 1 -18.26 -26.03 61.22
C THR A 1 -17.47 -24.92 60.55
N ASN A 2 -18.14 -24.18 59.67
CA ASN A 2 -17.61 -23.17 58.74
C ASN A 2 -16.73 -22.09 59.38
N ALA A 3 -15.71 -21.64 58.64
CA ALA A 3 -15.33 -20.23 58.57
C ALA A 3 -14.72 -19.93 57.19
N ALA A 4 -15.50 -19.23 56.36
CA ALA A 4 -15.07 -18.67 55.10
C ALA A 4 -14.28 -17.38 55.36
N TYR A 5 -13.11 -17.24 54.74
CA TYR A 5 -12.51 -15.94 54.44
C TYR A 5 -12.14 -15.92 52.95
N ALA A 6 -13.03 -15.31 52.17
CA ALA A 6 -12.76 -14.87 50.82
C ALA A 6 -12.16 -13.45 50.89
N GLN A 7 -10.95 -13.27 50.35
CA GLN A 7 -10.44 -11.98 49.88
C GLN A 7 -9.48 -12.27 48.71
N GLN A 8 -9.99 -12.19 47.48
CA GLN A 8 -9.17 -12.04 46.29
C GLN A 8 -9.03 -10.55 46.00
N SER A 9 -7.82 -10.01 46.13
CA SER A 9 -7.50 -8.64 45.73
C SER A 9 -7.34 -8.58 44.21
N ALA A 10 -8.44 -8.27 43.50
CA ALA A 10 -8.42 -7.92 42.09
C ALA A 10 -8.17 -6.41 41.94
N TRP A 11 -7.14 -6.03 41.19
CA TRP A 11 -6.87 -4.63 40.87
C TRP A 11 -8.01 -4.04 40.03
N PRO A 12 -8.53 -2.84 40.34
CA PRO A 12 -9.56 -2.20 39.54
C PRO A 12 -8.94 -1.65 38.25
N MET A 13 -9.19 -2.31 37.13
CA MET A 13 -9.01 -1.72 35.80
C MET A 13 -10.07 -0.64 35.62
N SER A 14 -9.67 0.63 35.71
CA SER A 14 -10.49 1.79 35.37
C SER A 14 -11.05 1.63 33.96
N ARG A 15 -12.37 1.39 33.87
CA ARG A 15 -13.15 1.63 32.66
C ARG A 15 -13.38 3.12 32.56
N GLY A 16 -12.54 3.79 31.77
CA GLY A 16 -12.65 5.22 31.52
C GLY A 16 -12.14 5.60 30.14
N SER A 17 -13.09 5.88 29.26
CA SER A 17 -13.02 6.85 28.16
C SER A 17 -12.54 6.38 26.77
N GLY A 18 -13.51 6.30 25.86
CA GLY A 18 -13.43 6.85 24.50
C GLY A 18 -12.97 5.93 23.37
N SER A 19 -13.91 5.60 22.48
CA SER A 19 -13.71 5.02 21.13
C SER A 19 -13.54 3.48 21.06
N CYS A 20 -14.66 2.77 21.19
CA CYS A 20 -14.81 1.41 20.70
C CYS A 20 -15.66 1.47 19.43
N THR A 21 -15.03 1.37 18.26
CA THR A 21 -15.74 0.95 17.04
C THR A 21 -16.01 -0.54 17.16
N PRO A 22 -17.27 -1.01 17.11
CA PRO A 22 -17.54 -2.43 17.05
C PRO A 22 -17.10 -2.95 15.67
N THR A 23 -16.08 -3.81 15.65
CA THR A 23 -15.76 -4.63 14.48
C THR A 23 -16.89 -5.64 14.26
N PRO A 24 -17.49 -5.74 13.06
CA PRO A 24 -18.44 -6.80 12.79
C PRO A 24 -17.74 -8.16 12.81
N VAL A 25 -18.28 -9.07 13.61
CA VAL A 25 -17.96 -10.50 13.59
C VAL A 25 -18.38 -11.04 12.22
N TYR A 26 -17.40 -11.45 11.41
CA TYR A 26 -17.64 -12.10 10.12
C TYR A 26 -18.08 -13.53 10.39
N ASP A 27 -19.38 -13.80 10.18
CA ASP A 27 -19.95 -15.13 10.31
C ASP A 27 -19.65 -15.97 9.06
N GLN A 28 -19.50 -17.26 9.34
CA GLN A 28 -18.99 -18.33 8.52
C GLN A 28 -19.92 -18.61 7.32
N PHE A 29 -19.42 -18.53 6.08
CA PHE A 29 -20.09 -19.17 4.94
C PHE A 29 -19.35 -20.42 4.49
N ALA A 30 -20.17 -21.46 4.29
CA ALA A 30 -19.85 -22.86 4.18
C ALA A 30 -19.00 -23.21 2.97
N GLN A 31 -18.09 -24.18 3.19
CA GLN A 31 -17.54 -25.01 2.14
C GLN A 31 -18.66 -25.88 1.58
N ASP A 32 -19.05 -25.67 0.33
CA ASP A 32 -19.64 -26.73 -0.49
C ASP A 32 -18.94 -26.71 -1.85
N TYR A 33 -18.11 -27.73 -2.03
CA TYR A 33 -17.47 -28.11 -3.27
C TYR A 33 -18.49 -28.90 -4.08
N ASP A 34 -18.81 -28.48 -5.31
CA ASP A 34 -19.12 -29.45 -6.36
C ASP A 34 -18.42 -29.06 -7.65
N ALA A 35 -17.63 -30.01 -8.13
CA ALA A 35 -16.88 -29.98 -9.36
C ALA A 35 -17.55 -30.99 -10.30
N SER A 36 -18.39 -30.52 -11.22
CA SER A 36 -18.82 -31.30 -12.38
C SER A 36 -19.50 -30.45 -13.45
N SER A 37 -19.19 -30.76 -14.72
CA SER A 37 -19.67 -30.19 -16.00
C SER A 37 -19.04 -28.84 -16.38
N ALA A 38 -18.07 -28.71 -17.29
CA ALA A 38 -17.88 -29.31 -18.62
C ALA A 38 -19.05 -29.07 -19.59
N GLY A 39 -18.94 -28.00 -20.39
CA GLY A 39 -19.27 -28.03 -21.82
C GLY A 39 -20.61 -27.47 -22.31
N ALA A 40 -20.50 -26.78 -23.45
CA ALA A 40 -21.41 -26.76 -24.59
C ALA A 40 -22.65 -25.83 -24.60
N PHE A 41 -22.49 -24.75 -25.37
CA PHE A 41 -23.32 -24.33 -26.50
C PHE A 41 -24.57 -25.18 -26.81
N SER A 42 -25.75 -24.57 -26.73
CA SER A 42 -26.93 -24.95 -27.52
C SER A 42 -27.98 -23.85 -27.49
N GLY A 43 -28.29 -23.28 -28.67
CA GLY A 43 -29.47 -22.46 -28.88
C GLY A 43 -30.75 -23.29 -28.92
N GLY A 44 -31.90 -22.64 -28.75
CA GLY A 44 -33.21 -23.27 -28.93
C GLY A 44 -34.34 -22.41 -28.36
N ALA A 45 -35.03 -21.72 -29.25
CA ALA A 45 -36.16 -20.82 -29.03
C ALA A 45 -37.41 -21.49 -28.45
N VAL A 46 -38.21 -20.78 -27.64
CA VAL A 46 -39.70 -20.72 -27.73
C VAL A 46 -40.23 -19.49 -26.97
N GLY A 47 -41.17 -18.75 -27.58
CA GLY A 47 -42.29 -18.12 -26.86
C GLY A 47 -42.08 -16.70 -26.32
N GLY A 48 -42.70 -15.73 -27.00
CA GLY A 48 -42.67 -14.33 -26.60
C GLY A 48 -43.43 -14.00 -25.32
N ALA A 49 -42.94 -13.00 -24.60
CA ALA A 49 -43.73 -12.05 -23.83
C ALA A 49 -42.87 -10.81 -23.58
N VAL A 50 -43.38 -9.66 -23.99
CA VAL A 50 -42.81 -8.33 -23.78
C VAL A 50 -42.74 -8.01 -22.27
N GLY A 51 -41.56 -7.62 -21.79
CA GLY A 51 -41.33 -7.16 -20.41
C GLY A 51 -40.37 -5.97 -20.39
N PRO A 52 -40.57 -4.97 -19.50
CA PRO A 52 -40.04 -3.63 -19.68
C PRO A 52 -38.54 -3.54 -19.36
N VAL A 53 -37.81 -2.86 -20.24
CA VAL A 53 -36.41 -2.46 -20.10
C VAL A 53 -36.27 -1.53 -18.89
N SER A 54 -35.58 -1.97 -17.83
CA SER A 54 -35.08 -1.08 -16.79
C SER A 54 -33.74 -0.48 -17.21
N ALA A 55 -33.75 0.84 -17.34
CA ALA A 55 -32.62 1.66 -17.73
C ALA A 55 -31.51 1.65 -16.67
N ILE A 56 -30.28 1.46 -17.12
CA ILE A 56 -29.06 1.59 -16.34
C ILE A 56 -28.78 3.08 -16.13
N ASN A 57 -28.70 3.50 -14.87
CA ASN A 57 -28.39 4.86 -14.45
C ASN A 57 -26.87 5.11 -14.58
N PHE A 58 -26.47 5.99 -15.50
CA PHE A 58 -25.10 6.50 -15.63
C PHE A 58 -24.98 7.83 -14.88
N GLY A 59 -24.22 7.84 -13.78
CA GLY A 59 -23.82 9.08 -13.10
C GLY A 59 -22.71 9.80 -13.87
N GLN A 60 -23.02 10.98 -14.41
CA GLN A 60 -22.07 11.89 -15.05
C GLN A 60 -21.23 12.67 -14.02
N MET A 61 -19.94 12.81 -14.31
CA MET A 61 -19.04 13.81 -13.73
C MET A 61 -19.47 15.22 -14.14
N SER A 62 -19.34 16.19 -13.23
CA SER A 62 -19.16 17.59 -13.62
C SER A 62 -18.06 18.24 -12.78
N SER A 63 -16.98 18.59 -13.46
CA SER A 63 -15.83 19.33 -12.96
C SER A 63 -16.03 20.81 -13.27
N TYR A 64 -15.88 21.69 -12.29
CA TYR A 64 -15.54 23.10 -12.55
C TYR A 64 -14.37 23.53 -11.66
N ARG A 65 -13.37 24.11 -12.31
CA ARG A 65 -12.11 24.61 -11.74
C ARG A 65 -12.20 26.13 -11.47
N SER A 66 -11.31 26.58 -10.56
CA SER A 66 -10.67 27.92 -10.45
C SER A 66 -11.51 29.07 -9.88
N ASN A 67 -11.04 30.00 -9.02
CA ASN A 67 -9.73 30.26 -8.39
C ASN A 67 -9.85 31.42 -7.35
N ILE A 68 -8.90 31.55 -6.40
CA ILE A 68 -8.38 32.79 -5.74
C ILE A 68 -9.22 33.48 -4.61
N PHE A 69 -8.80 33.34 -3.34
CA PHE A 69 -8.46 34.40 -2.34
C PHE A 69 -8.47 33.85 -0.88
N GLY A 70 -7.38 34.10 -0.12
CA GLY A 70 -7.40 34.33 1.34
C GLY A 70 -7.40 33.13 2.32
N ALA A 71 -6.25 32.83 2.92
CA ALA A 71 -6.14 32.26 4.28
C ALA A 71 -6.49 33.34 5.33
N PRO A 72 -6.69 33.07 6.66
CA PRO A 72 -6.25 31.90 7.43
C PRO A 72 -7.27 31.36 8.48
N GLY A 73 -7.06 30.13 8.98
CA GLY A 73 -7.60 29.75 10.28
C GLY A 73 -7.94 28.28 10.47
N SER A 74 -7.35 27.69 11.50
CA SER A 74 -7.68 26.39 12.13
C SER A 74 -7.22 25.12 11.41
N VAL A 75 -5.94 24.79 11.56
CA VAL A 75 -5.51 23.38 11.62
C VAL A 75 -5.43 22.96 13.08
N ALA A 76 -6.25 21.99 13.44
CA ALA A 76 -6.26 21.34 14.74
C ALA A 76 -4.90 20.66 14.99
N MET A 77 -4.19 21.08 16.04
CA MET A 77 -2.97 20.44 16.50
C MET A 77 -3.33 19.21 17.34
N SER A 78 -2.80 18.04 16.97
CA SER A 78 -2.85 16.83 17.80
C SER A 78 -1.91 16.98 19.01
N PRO A 79 -2.22 16.39 20.19
CA PRO A 79 -1.40 16.56 21.39
C PRO A 79 -0.11 15.75 21.27
N GLN A 80 1.01 16.44 21.10
CA GLN A 80 2.35 15.86 21.03
C GLN A 80 2.83 15.50 22.44
N SER A 81 2.65 14.25 22.86
CA SER A 81 3.29 13.71 24.07
C SER A 81 4.64 13.07 23.72
N SER A 82 5.69 13.88 23.69
CA SER A 82 7.07 13.39 23.78
C SER A 82 7.95 14.45 24.41
N GLN A 83 7.97 14.45 25.73
CA GLN A 83 9.06 15.07 26.49
C GLN A 83 10.33 14.23 26.34
N GLY A 84 11.45 14.93 26.16
CA GLY A 84 12.77 14.49 26.61
C GLY A 84 13.73 14.06 25.51
N TRP A 85 14.73 14.92 25.26
CA TRP A 85 16.03 14.65 24.63
C TRP A 85 16.29 14.97 23.15
N MET A 86 15.57 15.92 22.52
CA MET A 86 16.09 16.53 21.27
C MET A 86 16.13 18.05 21.38
N GLN A 87 17.34 18.60 21.26
CA GLN A 87 17.58 20.04 21.16
C GLN A 87 16.94 20.58 19.88
N THR A 88 16.13 21.62 20.06
CA THR A 88 15.53 22.43 18.99
C THR A 88 16.64 23.27 18.36
N GLY A 89 16.97 22.98 17.09
CA GLY A 89 17.69 23.91 16.23
C GLY A 89 16.70 24.49 15.24
N GLU A 90 16.44 25.80 15.33
CA GLU A 90 15.56 26.54 14.43
C GLU A 90 16.07 26.51 12.98
N MET A 91 15.13 26.36 12.06
CA MET A 91 15.34 26.45 10.62
C MET A 91 15.41 27.93 10.21
N VAL A 92 16.56 28.36 9.68
CA VAL A 92 16.69 29.56 8.85
C VAL A 92 17.25 29.15 7.49
N ASP A 93 16.58 29.66 6.46
CA ASP A 93 16.76 29.39 5.04
C ASP A 93 18.09 29.97 4.48
N GLY A 94 18.63 29.35 3.42
CA GLY A 94 19.76 29.88 2.63
C GLY A 94 21.07 29.06 2.62
N ARG A 95 21.33 28.32 1.52
CA ARG A 95 22.57 27.56 1.19
C ARG A 95 23.80 28.50 0.98
N PRO A 96 25.10 28.05 0.96
CA PRO A 96 25.61 26.72 0.58
C PRO A 96 26.76 26.08 1.40
N ALA A 97 26.80 24.75 1.31
CA ALA A 97 27.95 23.84 1.43
C ALA A 97 29.20 24.28 2.22
N ARG A 98 29.27 23.89 3.50
CA ARG A 98 30.54 23.50 4.14
C ARG A 98 30.32 22.24 4.96
N SER A 99 31.10 21.21 4.64
CA SER A 99 31.21 19.95 5.37
C SER A 99 31.34 20.18 6.88
N PRO A 100 30.57 19.51 7.74
CA PRO A 100 30.81 19.51 9.18
C PRO A 100 32.14 18.80 9.46
N THR A 101 33.21 19.58 9.58
CA THR A 101 34.47 19.12 10.14
C THR A 101 34.15 18.65 11.56
N TYR A 102 34.24 17.34 11.78
CA TYR A 102 34.18 16.74 13.10
C TYR A 102 35.12 17.53 14.02
N ARG A 103 34.55 18.22 15.01
CA ARG A 103 35.33 18.77 16.11
C ARG A 103 35.90 17.60 16.89
N THR A 104 37.11 17.19 16.51
CA THR A 104 38.00 16.33 17.27
C THR A 104 38.52 17.13 18.46
N ASP A 105 37.64 17.46 19.40
CA ASP A 105 38.01 18.06 20.69
C ASP A 105 37.21 17.37 21.79
N SER A 106 37.55 16.11 22.03
CA SER A 106 37.31 15.50 23.34
C SER A 106 38.65 15.33 24.01
N ASN A 107 39.02 16.34 24.80
CA ASN A 107 40.10 16.30 25.79
C ASN A 107 39.73 15.33 26.92
N MET A 108 39.59 14.04 26.57
CA MET A 108 39.23 12.95 27.49
C MET A 108 40.45 12.09 27.85
N HIS A 109 41.65 12.52 27.48
CA HIS A 109 42.93 11.85 27.77
C HIS A 109 43.56 12.25 29.12
N LEU A 110 42.84 12.98 29.98
CA LEU A 110 43.34 13.36 31.31
C LEU A 110 42.49 12.85 32.50
N ARG A 111 41.62 11.85 32.30
CA ARG A 111 41.11 11.04 33.42
C ARG A 111 41.98 9.81 33.61
N ARG A 112 43.13 10.10 34.23
CA ARG A 112 44.03 9.20 34.94
C ARG A 112 43.23 8.14 35.73
N ASP A 113 43.66 6.89 35.59
CA ASP A 113 43.33 5.75 36.46
C ASP A 113 41.84 5.34 36.56
N GLY A 114 41.24 5.03 35.42
CA GLY A 114 40.09 4.15 35.41
C GLY A 114 40.53 2.76 35.89
N ILE A 115 40.25 2.42 37.16
CA ILE A 115 40.37 1.07 37.68
C ILE A 115 39.39 0.17 36.91
N ARG A 116 39.80 -0.25 35.72
CA ARG A 116 39.11 -1.30 34.99
C ARG A 116 39.33 -2.53 35.83
N LYS A 117 38.27 -3.03 36.48
CA LYS A 117 38.25 -4.33 37.13
C LYS A 117 38.90 -5.32 36.15
N LYS A 118 40.15 -5.69 36.42
CA LYS A 118 40.84 -6.72 35.67
C LYS A 118 39.99 -7.96 35.89
N ASN A 119 39.29 -8.36 34.83
CA ASN A 119 38.43 -9.52 34.87
C ASN A 119 39.35 -10.71 35.11
N ALA A 120 39.51 -11.10 36.37
CA ALA A 120 40.01 -12.43 36.69
C ALA A 120 39.04 -13.39 36.00
N ARG A 121 39.51 -14.01 34.91
CA ARG A 121 38.76 -15.03 34.20
C ARG A 121 38.67 -16.21 35.15
N PHE A 122 37.53 -16.33 35.83
CA PHE A 122 37.17 -17.57 36.50
C PHE A 122 36.92 -18.60 35.41
N GLU A 123 37.91 -19.47 35.22
CA GLU A 123 37.77 -20.59 34.31
C GLU A 123 36.87 -21.63 34.96
N ILE A 124 35.84 -22.05 34.23
CA ILE A 124 34.95 -23.12 34.68
C ILE A 124 35.44 -24.37 33.97
N PRO A 125 35.92 -25.38 34.71
CA PRO A 125 36.31 -26.65 34.12
C PRO A 125 35.18 -27.18 33.23
N ALA A 126 35.52 -27.73 32.06
CA ALA A 126 34.52 -28.20 31.08
C ALA A 126 33.58 -29.27 31.65
N GLU A 127 34.05 -30.02 32.64
CA GLU A 127 33.27 -31.04 33.34
C GLU A 127 32.24 -30.48 34.31
N ARG A 128 32.27 -29.18 34.65
CA ARG A 128 31.28 -28.53 35.51
C ARG A 128 30.27 -27.77 34.65
N THR A 129 29.08 -28.33 34.52
CA THR A 129 27.97 -27.85 33.68
C THR A 129 26.74 -27.50 34.51
N LEU A 130 25.79 -26.75 33.95
CA LEU A 130 24.53 -26.44 34.65
C LEU A 130 23.76 -27.68 35.10
N SER A 131 23.92 -28.80 34.40
CA SER A 131 23.22 -30.05 34.66
C SER A 131 23.79 -30.82 35.84
N ASN A 132 25.11 -30.71 36.11
CA ASN A 132 25.79 -31.52 37.13
C ASN A 132 26.22 -30.73 38.36
N ILE A 133 26.31 -29.39 38.27
CA ILE A 133 26.85 -28.55 39.33
C ILE A 133 26.04 -28.63 40.63
N ASP A 134 24.75 -28.95 40.53
CA ASP A 134 23.87 -29.12 41.69
C ASP A 134 24.16 -30.41 42.45
N GLN A 135 24.56 -31.47 41.73
CA GLN A 135 25.00 -32.73 42.33
C GLN A 135 26.37 -32.59 42.99
N LEU A 136 27.30 -31.89 42.33
CA LEU A 136 28.62 -31.61 42.89
C LEU A 136 28.53 -30.77 44.18
N ILE A 137 27.67 -29.75 44.23
CA ILE A 137 27.42 -28.96 45.44
C ILE A 137 26.90 -29.84 46.59
N ALA A 138 26.04 -30.81 46.30
CA ALA A 138 25.45 -31.68 47.31
C ALA A 138 26.42 -32.76 47.83
N GLN A 139 27.41 -33.16 47.03
CA GLN A 139 28.39 -34.20 47.37
C GLN A 139 29.66 -33.63 48.03
N SER A 140 29.99 -32.36 47.80
CA SER A 140 31.11 -31.71 48.47
C SER A 140 30.83 -31.48 49.95
N THR A 141 31.79 -31.86 50.81
CA THR A 141 31.77 -31.60 52.27
C THR A 141 32.67 -30.42 52.67
N ASN A 142 33.48 -29.92 51.73
CA ASN A 142 34.37 -28.78 51.93
C ASN A 142 33.64 -27.45 51.63
N GLU A 143 33.51 -26.61 52.65
CA GLU A 143 32.84 -25.30 52.58
C GLU A 143 33.39 -24.37 51.50
N ASP A 144 34.71 -24.40 51.25
CA ASP A 144 35.32 -23.51 50.25
C ASP A 144 35.06 -23.99 48.82
N GLU A 145 35.01 -25.30 48.60
CA GLU A 145 34.63 -25.89 47.31
C GLU A 145 33.15 -25.61 46.99
N ILE A 146 32.26 -25.70 48.00
CA ILE A 146 30.83 -25.37 47.85
C ILE A 146 30.65 -23.92 47.40
N LYS A 147 31.41 -22.97 47.97
CA LYS A 147 31.37 -21.55 47.57
C LYS A 147 31.80 -21.38 46.12
N GLU A 148 32.88 -22.04 45.70
CA GLU A 148 33.36 -21.99 44.32
C GLU A 148 32.33 -22.56 43.33
N LEU A 149 31.77 -23.75 43.63
CA LEU A 149 30.73 -24.38 42.80
C LEU A 149 29.47 -23.51 42.68
N LYS A 150 29.03 -22.85 43.77
CA LYS A 150 27.90 -21.90 43.71
C LYS A 150 28.21 -20.69 42.84
N GLN A 151 29.44 -20.16 42.89
CA GLN A 151 29.87 -19.07 42.03
C GLN A 151 29.90 -19.51 40.55
N GLN A 152 30.46 -20.68 40.27
CA GLN A 152 30.48 -21.27 38.92
C GLN A 152 29.05 -21.49 38.40
N LYS A 153 28.11 -21.99 39.22
CA LYS A 153 26.68 -22.12 38.88
C LYS A 153 26.07 -20.79 38.47
N ARG A 154 26.34 -19.71 39.23
CA ARG A 154 25.85 -18.37 38.90
C ARG A 154 26.42 -17.88 37.56
N LEU A 155 27.72 -18.09 37.33
CA LEU A 155 28.39 -17.71 36.08
C LEU A 155 27.85 -18.49 34.89
N LEU A 156 27.60 -19.80 35.03
CA LEU A 156 27.02 -20.61 33.95
C LEU A 156 25.60 -20.16 33.60
N ARG A 157 24.74 -19.87 34.58
CA ARG A 157 23.40 -19.29 34.32
C ARG A 157 23.49 -17.96 33.58
N ASN A 158 24.43 -17.09 33.97
CA ASN A 158 24.63 -15.81 33.28
C ASN A 158 25.14 -16.01 31.85
N ARG A 159 26.07 -16.95 31.63
CA ARG A 159 26.55 -17.32 30.29
C ARG A 159 25.40 -17.82 29.41
N GLN A 160 24.55 -18.71 29.94
CA GLN A 160 23.38 -19.20 29.21
C GLN A 160 22.41 -18.07 28.86
N ALA A 161 22.03 -17.24 29.85
CA ALA A 161 21.12 -16.13 29.60
C ALA A 161 21.68 -15.12 28.58
N ALA A 162 22.99 -14.91 28.56
CA ALA A 162 23.65 -14.07 27.56
C ALA A 162 23.61 -14.70 26.16
N LEU A 163 23.82 -16.02 26.04
CA LEU A 163 23.68 -16.75 24.78
C LEU A 163 22.23 -16.70 24.27
N ASP A 164 21.25 -17.00 25.12
CA ASP A 164 19.83 -16.96 24.75
C ASP A 164 19.39 -15.54 24.35
N SER A 165 19.90 -14.51 25.03
CA SER A 165 19.67 -13.10 24.66
C SER A 165 20.22 -12.78 23.28
N ARG A 166 21.44 -13.23 22.97
CA ARG A 166 22.03 -13.07 21.63
C ARG A 166 21.22 -13.83 20.57
N GLN A 167 20.82 -15.06 20.87
CA GLN A 167 20.05 -15.90 19.96
C GLN A 167 18.69 -15.28 19.64
N ARG A 168 17.94 -14.82 20.66
CA ARG A 168 16.65 -14.15 20.45
C ARG A 168 16.80 -12.87 19.63
N LYS A 169 17.84 -12.06 19.90
CA LYS A 169 18.12 -10.86 19.12
C LYS A 169 18.48 -11.20 17.67
N LYS A 170 19.29 -12.23 17.45
CA LYS A 170 19.64 -12.71 16.11
C LYS A 170 18.39 -13.14 15.32
N LEU A 171 17.53 -13.94 15.94
CA LEU A 171 16.28 -14.39 15.31
C LEU A 171 15.36 -13.21 14.99
N HIS A 172 15.28 -12.23 15.89
CA HIS A 172 14.50 -11.01 15.65
C HIS A 172 15.05 -10.18 14.47
N THR A 173 16.37 -10.00 14.40
CA THR A 173 16.99 -9.28 13.26
C THR A 173 16.79 -10.04 11.95
N GLU A 174 16.89 -11.36 11.97
CA GLU A 174 16.64 -12.22 10.81
C GLU A 174 15.19 -12.11 10.32
N LYS A 175 14.21 -12.14 11.23
CA LYS A 175 12.79 -11.92 10.89
C LYS A 175 12.54 -10.55 10.28
N LEU A 176 13.15 -9.49 10.84
CA LEU A 176 13.04 -8.14 10.28
C LEU A 176 13.68 -8.03 8.89
N GLU A 177 14.80 -8.71 8.65
CA GLU A 177 15.45 -8.74 7.33
C GLU A 177 14.56 -9.47 6.30
N GLU A 178 13.92 -10.57 6.70
CA GLU A 178 12.98 -11.29 5.85
C GLU A 178 11.72 -10.46 5.53
N GLU A 179 11.10 -9.85 6.54
CA GLU A 179 9.94 -8.96 6.34
C GLU A 179 10.30 -7.77 5.45
N LYS A 180 11.46 -7.13 5.67
CA LYS A 180 11.96 -6.06 4.81
C LYS A 180 12.12 -6.55 3.37
N LYS A 181 12.67 -7.74 3.15
CA LYS A 181 12.82 -8.33 1.81
C LYS A 181 11.46 -8.54 1.15
N GLN A 182 10.51 -9.12 1.87
CA GLN A 182 9.14 -9.34 1.37
C GLN A 182 8.47 -8.01 0.98
N PHE A 183 8.52 -6.99 1.84
CA PHE A 183 7.96 -5.68 1.50
C PHE A 183 8.68 -5.01 0.34
N THR A 184 10.00 -5.17 0.23
CA THR A 184 10.75 -4.64 -0.93
C THR A 184 10.27 -5.28 -2.22
N THR A 185 10.09 -6.60 -2.25
CA THR A 185 9.54 -7.31 -3.42
C THR A 185 8.15 -6.80 -3.78
N VAL A 186 7.23 -6.71 -2.80
CA VAL A 186 5.87 -6.22 -3.05
C VAL A 186 5.87 -4.79 -3.59
N ILE A 187 6.72 -3.91 -3.07
CA ILE A 187 6.85 -2.54 -3.56
C ILE A 187 7.32 -2.55 -5.03
N THR A 188 8.36 -3.31 -5.36
CA THR A 188 8.86 -3.41 -6.74
C THR A 188 7.79 -3.93 -7.70
N ASP A 189 7.05 -4.97 -7.32
CA ASP A 189 5.98 -5.55 -8.14
C ASP A 189 4.85 -4.53 -8.39
N LEU A 190 4.48 -3.76 -7.36
CA LEU A 190 3.46 -2.71 -7.46
C LEU A 190 3.93 -1.52 -8.31
N GLU A 191 5.19 -1.13 -8.17
CA GLU A 191 5.80 -0.06 -8.99
C GLU A 191 5.82 -0.46 -10.48
N GLU A 192 6.19 -1.71 -10.77
CA GLU A 192 6.17 -2.26 -12.13
C GLU A 192 4.74 -2.32 -12.70
N ALA A 193 3.77 -2.81 -11.91
CA ALA A 193 2.37 -2.84 -12.32
C ALA A 193 1.82 -1.44 -12.64
N LEU A 194 2.13 -0.44 -11.80
CA LEU A 194 1.74 0.95 -12.05
C LEU A 194 2.41 1.52 -13.30
N HIS A 195 3.68 1.20 -13.53
CA HIS A 195 4.39 1.62 -14.74
C HIS A 195 3.74 1.02 -16.00
N ASN A 196 3.46 -0.29 -16.00
CA ASN A 196 2.80 -0.98 -17.09
C ASN A 196 1.40 -0.43 -17.37
N MET A 197 0.63 -0.10 -16.32
CA MET A 197 -0.69 0.53 -16.48
C MET A 197 -0.59 1.90 -17.15
N LYS A 198 0.39 2.73 -16.78
CA LYS A 198 0.59 4.04 -17.40
C LYS A 198 0.96 3.94 -18.88
N ILE A 199 1.80 2.97 -19.25
CA ILE A 199 2.13 2.73 -20.67
C ILE A 199 0.86 2.35 -21.44
N ARG A 200 0.09 1.39 -20.93
CA ARG A 200 -1.16 0.94 -21.55
C ARG A 200 -2.19 2.05 -21.68
N GLU A 201 -2.31 2.91 -20.68
CA GLU A 201 -3.18 4.09 -20.75
C GLU A 201 -2.72 5.05 -21.86
N GLY A 202 -1.41 5.30 -21.97
CA GLY A 202 -0.84 6.11 -23.05
C GLY A 202 -1.13 5.54 -24.44
N GLU A 203 -1.02 4.22 -24.61
CA GLU A 203 -1.33 3.53 -25.86
C GLU A 203 -2.81 3.67 -26.24
N LEU A 204 -3.72 3.46 -25.29
CA LEU A 204 -5.17 3.60 -25.51
C LEU A 204 -5.56 5.03 -25.85
N LEU A 205 -4.93 6.03 -25.23
CA LEU A 205 -5.16 7.44 -25.57
C LEU A 205 -4.68 7.77 -26.98
N ARG A 206 -3.55 7.21 -27.41
CA ARG A 206 -3.04 7.36 -28.77
C ARG A 206 -3.98 6.73 -29.79
N GLU A 207 -4.38 5.48 -29.56
CA GLU A 207 -5.34 4.76 -30.41
C GLU A 207 -6.67 5.52 -30.51
N LYS A 208 -7.19 6.03 -29.39
CA LYS A 208 -8.41 6.85 -29.38
C LYS A 208 -8.26 8.12 -30.21
N ALA A 209 -7.11 8.80 -30.15
CA ALA A 209 -6.85 9.99 -30.94
C ALA A 209 -6.78 9.68 -32.45
N GLU A 210 -6.17 8.56 -32.82
CA GLU A 210 -6.12 8.06 -34.20
C GLU A 210 -7.54 7.77 -34.71
N TRP A 211 -8.36 7.05 -33.93
CA TRP A 211 -9.77 6.78 -34.27
C TRP A 211 -10.59 8.05 -34.47
N LEU A 212 -10.45 9.04 -33.59
CA LEU A 212 -11.16 10.32 -33.72
C LEU A 212 -10.76 11.07 -34.99
N SER A 213 -9.47 11.07 -35.34
CA SER A 213 -8.97 11.67 -36.58
C SER A 213 -9.57 10.99 -37.81
N THR A 214 -9.53 9.66 -37.86
CA THR A 214 -10.11 8.88 -38.97
C THR A 214 -11.63 9.11 -39.09
N GLN A 215 -12.34 9.14 -37.97
CA GLN A 215 -13.77 9.41 -37.98
C GLN A 215 -14.11 10.83 -38.48
N GLN A 216 -13.28 11.82 -38.13
CA GLN A 216 -13.43 13.17 -38.66
C GLN A 216 -13.21 13.19 -40.18
N GLN A 217 -12.21 12.48 -40.69
CA GLN A 217 -11.95 12.37 -42.14
C GLN A 217 -13.13 11.74 -42.87
N TYR A 218 -13.70 10.65 -42.37
CA TYR A 218 -14.89 10.04 -42.98
C TYR A 218 -16.10 10.97 -42.94
N SER A 219 -16.30 11.70 -41.84
CA SER A 219 -17.39 12.67 -41.72
C SER A 219 -17.28 13.77 -42.76
N GLN A 220 -16.07 14.31 -42.97
CA GLN A 220 -15.80 15.30 -44.01
C GLN A 220 -16.03 14.74 -45.41
N TRP A 221 -15.60 13.51 -45.67
CA TRP A 221 -15.81 12.87 -46.97
C TRP A 221 -17.29 12.63 -47.28
N ILE A 222 -18.06 12.15 -46.30
CA ILE A 222 -19.51 11.99 -46.40
C ILE A 222 -20.19 13.33 -46.71
N GLU A 223 -19.77 14.41 -46.04
CA GLU A 223 -20.31 15.74 -46.30
C GLU A 223 -19.97 16.24 -47.71
N GLY A 224 -18.74 16.01 -48.18
CA GLY A 224 -18.33 16.29 -49.55
C GLY A 224 -19.23 15.60 -50.58
N LEU A 225 -19.47 14.29 -50.41
CA LEU A 225 -20.35 13.52 -51.29
C LEU A 225 -21.81 14.02 -51.25
N ARG A 226 -22.29 14.48 -50.08
CA ARG A 226 -23.63 15.07 -49.96
C ARG A 226 -23.74 16.36 -50.77
N MET A 227 -22.75 17.24 -50.66
CA MET A 227 -22.68 18.48 -51.44
C MET A 227 -22.62 18.23 -52.94
N GLU A 228 -21.76 17.31 -53.39
CA GLU A 228 -21.65 16.94 -54.81
C GLU A 228 -22.98 16.38 -55.35
N LYS A 229 -23.64 15.52 -54.58
CA LYS A 229 -24.96 14.98 -54.95
C LYS A 229 -26.02 16.08 -55.01
N ASP A 230 -26.07 17.01 -54.05
CA ASP A 230 -27.03 18.11 -54.07
C ASP A 230 -26.78 19.06 -55.26
N GLU A 231 -25.52 19.33 -55.60
CA GLU A 231 -25.14 20.11 -56.77
C GLU A 231 -25.52 19.41 -58.08
N LEU A 232 -25.32 18.09 -58.19
CA LEU A 232 -25.73 17.33 -59.36
C LEU A 232 -27.25 17.37 -59.56
N ILE A 233 -28.03 17.23 -58.48
CA ILE A 233 -29.48 17.36 -58.51
C ILE A 233 -29.88 18.76 -59.00
N ARG A 234 -29.21 19.81 -58.49
CA ARG A 234 -29.47 21.20 -58.89
C ARG A 234 -29.21 21.41 -60.38
N VAL A 235 -28.05 20.99 -60.88
CA VAL A 235 -27.66 21.10 -62.30
C VAL A 235 -28.64 20.35 -63.19
N HIS A 236 -28.94 19.09 -62.88
CA HIS A 236 -29.87 18.28 -63.65
C HIS A 236 -31.29 18.87 -63.66
N THR A 237 -31.74 19.46 -62.55
CA THR A 237 -33.05 20.11 -62.46
C THR A 237 -33.12 21.33 -63.37
N LEU A 238 -32.07 22.17 -63.39
CA LEU A 238 -32.00 23.33 -64.27
C LEU A 238 -31.95 22.93 -65.75
N GLU A 239 -31.09 21.96 -66.09
CA GLU A 239 -30.98 21.45 -67.46
C GLU A 239 -32.31 20.85 -67.94
N SER A 240 -32.96 20.04 -67.11
CA SER A 240 -34.28 19.48 -67.40
C SER A 240 -35.33 20.58 -67.62
N ALA A 241 -35.31 21.66 -66.83
CA ALA A 241 -36.22 22.79 -67.01
C ALA A 241 -35.95 23.54 -68.33
N GLU A 242 -34.68 23.76 -68.68
CA GLU A 242 -34.31 24.37 -69.96
C GLU A 242 -34.71 23.52 -71.15
N LEU A 243 -34.50 22.21 -71.09
CA LEU A 243 -34.88 21.27 -72.15
C LEU A 243 -36.40 21.26 -72.35
N ARG A 244 -37.19 21.24 -71.26
CA ARG A 244 -38.66 21.37 -71.33
C ARG A 244 -39.07 22.68 -71.98
N LYS A 245 -38.43 23.80 -71.61
CA LYS A 245 -38.71 25.11 -72.21
C LYS A 245 -38.41 25.12 -73.72
N LYS A 246 -37.25 24.58 -74.12
CA LYS A 246 -36.85 24.45 -75.54
C LYS A 246 -37.83 23.56 -76.31
N ASN A 247 -38.24 22.43 -75.74
CA ASN A 247 -39.19 21.51 -76.37
C ASN A 247 -40.57 22.18 -76.56
N ASN A 248 -41.07 22.90 -75.55
CA ASN A 248 -42.33 23.64 -75.66
C ASN A 248 -42.27 24.68 -76.79
N ILE A 249 -41.21 25.48 -76.87
CA ILE A 249 -41.03 26.47 -77.94
C ILE A 249 -41.00 25.80 -79.33
N LEU A 250 -40.29 24.67 -79.46
CA LEU A 250 -40.23 23.92 -80.72
C LEU A 250 -41.60 23.37 -81.12
N ARG A 251 -42.39 22.86 -80.16
CA ARG A 251 -43.76 22.40 -80.43
C ARG A 251 -44.66 23.55 -80.88
N GLU A 252 -44.61 24.69 -80.18
CA GLU A 252 -45.36 25.90 -80.56
C GLU A 252 -45.01 26.43 -81.96
N THR A 253 -43.76 26.23 -82.41
CA THR A 253 -43.34 26.64 -83.76
C THR A 253 -43.72 25.63 -84.84
N MET A 254 -43.91 24.35 -84.52
CA MET A 254 -44.39 23.34 -85.46
C MET A 254 -45.92 23.31 -85.62
N GLU A 255 -46.67 23.83 -84.64
CA GLU A 255 -48.13 23.89 -84.66
C GLU A 255 -48.69 25.16 -85.34
N LYS A 256 -47.81 26.05 -85.83
CA LYS A 256 -48.13 27.24 -86.65
C LYS A 256 -47.83 26.99 -88.12
#